data_AF-A0AAW3WNV8-F1
#
_entry.id   AF-A0AAW3WNV8-F1
#
_cell.length_a   1.000
_cell.length_b   1.000
_cell.length_c   1.000
_cell.angle_alpha   90.00
_cell.angle_beta   90.00
_cell.angle_gamma   90.00
#
_symmetry.space_group_name_H-M   'P 1'
#
loop_
_entity.id
_entity.type
_entity.pdbx_description
1 polymer ?
#
loop_
_entity_poly.entity_id
_entity_poly.type
_entity_poly.pdbx_seq_one_letter_code
_entity_poly.pdbx_strand_id
1 'polypeptide(L)'
;MFIFDTNYPCPFNKIAFGSIVESLNAEPNSSLRHNESHVAFIDGDSNDIYNTIKQIYGLKKENKTIYVVTLLSKGKECSAMVKHLSDFVVDKKIAYADLKNLVRAMDSAHPKTVADNLFGDIWGEVLKSSQKENRVLKLLVEGYSQSQIAKMLHLSIKTVSGYKAKAVKRHGARNFNELYMLKFGNTHVQ
;
A
#
# COMPACT_ATOMS: atom_id res chain seq x y z
N MET A 1 -3.51 22.06 -1.74
CA MET A 1 -3.12 20.63 -1.77
C MET A 1 -3.31 20.00 -0.40
N PHE A 2 -3.78 18.75 -0.35
CA PHE A 2 -4.11 18.04 0.88
C PHE A 2 -3.28 16.75 1.05
N ILE A 3 -3.08 16.32 2.29
CA ILE A 3 -2.48 15.01 2.56
C ILE A 3 -3.56 13.95 2.50
N PHE A 4 -3.30 12.91 1.71
CA PHE A 4 -4.09 11.69 1.75
C PHE A 4 -3.50 10.74 2.80
N ASP A 5 -4.30 10.41 3.84
CA ASP A 5 -3.82 9.49 4.89
C ASP A 5 -3.74 8.06 4.34
N THR A 6 -2.51 7.59 4.20
CA THR A 6 -2.17 6.24 3.76
C THR A 6 -1.98 5.27 4.92
N ASN A 7 -2.24 5.71 6.16
CA ASN A 7 -1.85 5.01 7.39
C ASN A 7 -0.35 4.74 7.47
N TYR A 8 0.47 5.70 7.02
CA TYR A 8 1.94 5.60 7.13
C TYR A 8 2.35 5.26 8.58
N PRO A 9 3.13 4.20 8.82
CA PRO A 9 3.29 3.61 10.16
C PRO A 9 4.10 4.47 11.15
N CYS A 10 4.77 5.52 10.67
CA CYS A 10 5.54 6.45 11.50
C CYS A 10 4.80 7.78 11.70
N PRO A 11 4.30 8.09 12.92
CA PRO A 11 3.62 9.36 13.21
C PRO A 11 4.50 10.59 13.03
N PHE A 12 5.79 10.51 13.38
CA PHE A 12 6.73 11.63 13.19
C PHE A 12 6.85 12.04 11.72
N ASN A 13 6.84 11.06 10.81
CA ASN A 13 6.85 11.34 9.38
C ASN A 13 5.52 11.97 8.93
N LYS A 14 4.37 11.56 9.49
CA LYS A 14 3.09 12.21 9.18
C LYS A 14 3.10 13.70 9.52
N ILE A 15 3.68 14.06 10.67
CA ILE A 15 3.84 15.48 11.08
C ILE A 15 4.73 16.21 10.09
N ALA A 16 5.87 15.63 9.70
CA ALA A 16 6.77 16.22 8.73
C ALA A 16 6.11 16.40 7.36
N PHE A 17 5.35 15.40 6.89
CA PHE A 17 4.56 15.50 5.66
C PHE A 17 3.52 16.61 5.74
N GLY A 18 2.81 16.71 6.88
CA GLY A 18 1.91 17.82 7.25
C GLY A 18 2.56 19.17 7.03
N SER A 19 3.69 19.37 7.71
CA SER A 19 4.46 20.61 7.66
C SER A 19 4.94 20.96 6.26
N ILE A 20 5.34 19.97 5.43
CA ILE A 20 5.72 20.21 4.03
C ILE A 20 4.54 20.77 3.24
N VAL A 21 3.37 20.13 3.32
CA VAL A 21 2.17 20.53 2.57
C VAL A 21 1.65 21.88 3.03
N GLU A 22 1.60 22.12 4.35
CA GLU A 22 1.24 23.42 4.92
C GLU A 22 2.19 24.53 4.47
N SER A 23 3.51 24.27 4.54
CA SER A 23 4.52 25.24 4.11
C SER A 23 4.37 25.59 2.63
N LEU A 24 4.04 24.63 1.77
CA LEU A 24 3.86 24.87 0.33
C LEU A 24 2.55 25.60 0.04
N ASN A 25 1.45 25.28 0.72
CA ASN A 25 0.17 25.99 0.59
C ASN A 25 0.27 27.46 1.05
N ALA A 26 1.17 27.76 2.00
CA ALA A 26 1.44 29.11 2.47
C ALA A 26 2.23 29.98 1.46
N GLU A 27 2.91 29.38 0.47
CA GLU A 27 3.71 30.12 -0.51
C GLU A 27 2.80 30.99 -1.42
N PRO A 28 3.15 32.27 -1.72
CA PRO A 28 2.27 33.21 -2.41
C PRO A 28 1.90 32.81 -3.84
N ASN A 29 2.75 32.02 -4.50
CA ASN A 29 2.62 31.63 -5.91
C ASN A 29 2.27 30.14 -6.09
N SER A 30 1.82 29.45 -5.05
CA SER A 30 1.50 28.02 -5.22
C SER A 30 0.21 27.87 -6.03
N SER A 31 0.27 27.25 -7.22
CA SER A 31 -0.94 26.80 -7.94
C SER A 31 -1.77 25.79 -7.12
N LEU A 32 -1.19 25.28 -6.03
CA LEU A 32 -1.81 24.42 -5.01
C LEU A 32 -3.01 25.02 -4.26
N ARG A 33 -3.25 26.34 -4.33
CA ARG A 33 -4.37 26.99 -3.61
C ARG A 33 -5.74 26.75 -4.24
N HIS A 34 -5.80 26.32 -5.49
CA HIS A 34 -7.07 26.21 -6.23
C HIS A 34 -7.37 24.81 -6.78
N ASN A 35 -6.41 23.89 -6.72
CA ASN A 35 -6.64 22.49 -7.08
C ASN A 35 -6.88 21.64 -5.82
N GLU A 36 -7.96 20.85 -5.84
CA GLU A 36 -8.25 19.76 -4.89
C GLU A 36 -7.27 18.57 -5.06
N SER A 37 -6.00 18.86 -5.28
CA SER A 37 -4.95 17.87 -5.43
C SER A 37 -4.55 17.32 -4.07
N HIS A 38 -4.30 16.02 -4.03
CA HIS A 38 -3.88 15.28 -2.85
C HIS A 38 -2.46 14.72 -3.04
N VAL A 39 -1.71 14.58 -1.94
CA VAL A 39 -0.43 13.85 -1.91
C VAL A 39 -0.55 12.68 -0.96
N ALA A 40 -0.26 11.49 -1.46
CA ALA A 40 -0.20 10.25 -0.72
C ALA A 40 1.25 9.85 -0.50
N PHE A 41 1.66 9.70 0.76
CA PHE A 41 2.97 9.17 1.13
C PHE A 41 2.85 7.69 1.48
N ILE A 42 3.42 6.79 0.68
CA ILE A 42 3.29 5.34 0.88
C ILE A 42 4.57 4.78 1.51
N ASP A 43 4.42 3.88 2.48
CA ASP A 43 5.52 3.02 2.92
C ASP A 43 5.71 1.87 1.92
N GLY A 44 6.77 1.97 1.12
CA GLY A 44 7.17 0.98 0.12
C GLY A 44 7.57 -0.39 0.71
N ASP A 45 7.93 -0.43 1.98
CA ASP A 45 8.33 -1.66 2.68
C ASP A 45 7.15 -2.32 3.43
N SER A 46 5.97 -1.67 3.42
CA SER A 46 4.81 -2.13 4.18
C SER A 46 4.32 -3.48 3.68
N ASN A 47 3.99 -4.36 4.63
CA ASN A 47 3.30 -5.62 4.35
C ASN A 47 1.88 -5.40 3.81
N ASP A 48 1.32 -4.21 3.99
CA ASP A 48 -0.03 -3.81 3.55
C ASP A 48 -0.04 -2.93 2.30
N ILE A 49 1.11 -2.77 1.64
CA ILE A 49 1.29 -1.90 0.47
C ILE A 49 0.25 -2.13 -0.64
N TYR A 50 -0.20 -3.38 -0.81
CA TYR A 50 -1.23 -3.74 -1.78
C TYR A 50 -2.58 -3.08 -1.49
N ASN A 51 -3.01 -3.04 -0.24
CA ASN A 51 -4.29 -2.42 0.11
C ASN A 51 -4.20 -0.89 -0.03
N THR A 52 -3.07 -0.29 0.37
CA THR A 52 -2.83 1.14 0.17
C THR A 52 -2.87 1.52 -1.32
N ILE A 53 -2.19 0.74 -2.17
CA ILE A 53 -2.21 0.96 -3.63
C ILE A 53 -3.61 0.78 -4.20
N LYS A 54 -4.39 -0.20 -3.72
CA LYS A 54 -5.77 -0.43 -4.15
C LYS A 54 -6.64 0.80 -3.91
N GLN A 55 -6.54 1.35 -2.70
CA GLN A 55 -7.32 2.51 -2.28
C GLN A 55 -6.97 3.72 -3.16
N ILE A 56 -5.67 4.00 -3.33
CA ILE A 56 -5.21 5.12 -4.15
C ILE A 56 -5.62 4.95 -5.61
N TYR A 57 -5.52 3.75 -6.17
CA TYR A 57 -5.95 3.46 -7.54
C TYR A 57 -7.46 3.67 -7.72
N GLY A 58 -8.29 3.20 -6.77
CA GLY A 58 -9.73 3.43 -6.79
C GLY A 58 -10.09 4.92 -6.79
N LEU A 59 -9.40 5.71 -5.99
CA LEU A 59 -9.62 7.16 -5.93
C LEU A 59 -9.14 7.88 -7.20
N LYS A 60 -8.02 7.45 -7.81
CA LYS A 60 -7.59 7.96 -9.11
C LYS A 60 -8.64 7.69 -10.20
N LYS A 61 -9.39 6.58 -10.13
CA LYS A 61 -10.52 6.29 -11.03
C LYS A 61 -11.74 7.18 -10.80
N GLU A 62 -11.94 7.66 -9.60
CA GLU A 62 -12.96 8.65 -9.26
C GLU A 62 -12.55 10.07 -9.69
N ASN A 63 -11.59 10.20 -10.61
CA ASN A 63 -11.02 11.46 -11.10
C ASN A 63 -10.41 12.35 -10.01
N LYS A 64 -9.98 11.79 -8.88
CA LYS A 64 -9.22 12.55 -7.88
C LYS A 64 -7.76 12.72 -8.33
N THR A 65 -7.28 13.95 -8.30
CA THR A 65 -5.88 14.30 -8.59
C THR A 65 -5.00 13.91 -7.40
N ILE A 66 -4.35 12.74 -7.46
CA ILE A 66 -3.51 12.22 -6.37
C ILE A 66 -2.07 12.02 -6.86
N TYR A 67 -1.13 12.74 -6.23
CA TYR A 67 0.30 12.48 -6.34
C TYR A 67 0.71 11.42 -5.33
N VAL A 68 1.61 10.54 -5.74
CA VAL A 68 2.03 9.38 -4.94
C VAL A 68 3.54 9.39 -4.77
N VAL A 69 3.99 9.62 -3.54
CA VAL A 69 5.39 9.49 -3.12
C VAL A 69 5.55 8.19 -2.34
N THR A 70 6.28 7.23 -2.88
CA THR A 70 6.61 6.01 -2.15
C THR A 70 8.00 6.12 -1.52
N LEU A 71 8.08 5.93 -0.20
CA LEU A 71 9.34 5.87 0.53
C LEU A 71 9.74 4.40 0.76
N LEU A 72 10.92 4.02 0.26
CA LEU A 72 11.42 2.65 0.28
C LEU A 72 12.78 2.60 0.99
N SER A 73 13.07 1.53 1.75
CA SER A 73 14.41 1.38 2.34
C SER A 73 15.47 1.06 1.29
N LYS A 74 16.70 1.58 1.47
CA LYS A 74 17.84 1.27 0.59
C LYS A 74 18.00 -0.23 0.34
N GLY A 75 18.15 -0.62 -0.92
CA GLY A 75 18.39 -2.01 -1.33
C GLY A 75 17.15 -2.91 -1.33
N LYS A 76 15.96 -2.37 -1.05
CA LYS A 76 14.70 -3.10 -1.24
C LYS A 76 14.26 -3.02 -2.70
N GLU A 77 13.76 -4.13 -3.22
CA GLU A 77 13.18 -4.15 -4.55
C GLU A 77 11.83 -3.44 -4.56
N CYS A 78 11.70 -2.46 -5.45
CA CYS A 78 10.45 -1.77 -5.70
C CYS A 78 9.64 -2.55 -6.74
N SER A 79 8.46 -3.06 -6.36
CA SER A 79 7.60 -3.80 -7.27
C SER A 79 7.18 -2.95 -8.48
N ALA A 80 6.96 -3.58 -9.63
CA ALA A 80 6.51 -2.88 -10.84
C ALA A 80 5.22 -2.06 -10.59
N MET A 81 4.29 -2.63 -9.84
CA MET A 81 3.04 -1.98 -9.44
C MET A 81 3.27 -0.66 -8.68
N VAL A 82 4.19 -0.66 -7.70
CA VAL A 82 4.56 0.56 -6.96
C VAL A 82 5.16 1.59 -7.91
N LYS A 83 6.10 1.19 -8.79
CA LYS A 83 6.72 2.09 -9.76
C LYS A 83 5.71 2.69 -10.73
N HIS A 84 4.71 1.93 -11.15
CA HIS A 84 3.70 2.41 -12.08
C HIS A 84 2.69 3.35 -11.42
N LEU A 85 2.32 3.14 -10.14
CA LEU A 85 1.44 4.06 -9.43
C LEU A 85 2.14 5.35 -9.00
N SER A 86 3.40 5.23 -8.58
CA SER A 86 4.13 6.31 -7.91
C SER A 86 4.59 7.35 -8.92
N ASP A 87 4.38 8.61 -8.55
CA ASP A 87 5.01 9.77 -9.18
C ASP A 87 6.50 9.79 -8.86
N PHE A 88 6.84 9.51 -7.60
CA PHE A 88 8.21 9.39 -7.14
C PHE A 88 8.39 8.20 -6.22
N VAL A 89 9.54 7.54 -6.35
CA VAL A 89 10.01 6.52 -5.40
C VAL A 89 11.34 7.02 -4.83
N VAL A 90 11.40 7.20 -3.52
CA VAL A 90 12.57 7.77 -2.83
C VAL A 90 13.03 6.88 -1.68
N ASP A 91 14.29 7.06 -1.26
CA ASP A 91 14.80 6.40 -0.07
C ASP A 91 14.13 6.97 1.19
N LYS A 92 13.82 6.13 2.18
CA LYS A 92 13.29 6.57 3.48
C LYS A 92 14.21 7.53 4.23
N LYS A 93 15.50 7.57 3.91
CA LYS A 93 16.50 8.50 4.46
C LYS A 93 16.58 9.83 3.69
N ILE A 94 15.65 10.10 2.77
CA ILE A 94 15.57 11.38 2.08
C ILE A 94 15.55 12.54 3.09
N ALA A 95 16.34 13.59 2.84
CA ALA A 95 16.35 14.75 3.70
C ALA A 95 15.06 15.55 3.55
N TYR A 96 14.66 16.26 4.60
CA TYR A 96 13.45 17.08 4.59
C TYR A 96 13.43 18.09 3.44
N ALA A 97 14.55 18.77 3.19
CA ALA A 97 14.66 19.76 2.12
C ALA A 97 14.47 19.14 0.72
N ASP A 98 15.05 17.96 0.50
CA ASP A 98 14.92 17.22 -0.77
C ASP A 98 13.48 16.75 -0.99
N LEU A 99 12.84 16.21 0.07
CA LEU A 99 11.43 15.80 0.01
C LEU A 99 10.52 17.01 -0.26
N LYS A 100 10.76 18.16 0.39
CA LYS A 100 10.02 19.40 0.14
C LYS A 100 10.18 19.86 -1.31
N ASN A 101 11.39 19.85 -1.84
CA ASN A 101 11.66 20.24 -3.23
C ASN A 101 10.98 19.30 -4.23
N LEU A 102 10.96 18.00 -3.94
CA LEU A 102 10.25 17.00 -4.75
C LEU A 102 8.75 17.26 -4.78
N VAL A 103 8.14 17.50 -3.61
CA VAL A 103 6.72 17.83 -3.53
C VAL A 103 6.42 19.18 -4.21
N ARG A 104 7.34 20.15 -4.13
CA ARG A 104 7.21 21.40 -4.90
C ARG A 104 7.24 21.16 -6.41
N ALA A 105 8.10 20.28 -6.90
CA ALA A 105 8.18 19.96 -8.33
C ALA A 105 6.89 19.32 -8.88
N MET A 106 6.05 18.73 -8.02
CA MET A 106 4.73 18.23 -8.40
C MET A 106 3.77 19.34 -8.83
N ASP A 107 3.98 20.58 -8.39
CA ASP A 107 3.11 21.73 -8.71
C ASP A 107 3.09 22.05 -10.20
N SER A 108 4.21 21.81 -10.89
CA SER A 108 4.36 22.04 -12.33
C SER A 108 4.08 20.80 -13.19
N ALA A 109 3.78 19.66 -12.57
CA ALA A 109 3.62 18.38 -13.25
C ALA A 109 2.22 17.80 -13.01
N HIS A 110 1.67 17.10 -14.01
CA HIS A 110 0.45 16.32 -13.81
C HIS A 110 0.79 15.03 -13.06
N PRO A 111 -0.06 14.56 -12.13
CA PRO A 111 0.17 13.27 -11.52
C PRO A 111 0.15 12.18 -12.59
N LYS A 112 0.97 11.17 -12.38
CA LYS A 112 1.14 10.05 -13.28
C LYS A 112 -0.20 9.40 -13.54
N THR A 113 -0.60 9.44 -14.82
CA THR A 113 -1.79 8.76 -15.31
C THR A 113 -1.57 7.26 -15.26
N VAL A 114 -2.48 6.56 -14.60
CA VAL A 114 -2.41 5.11 -14.50
C VAL A 114 -3.11 4.52 -15.73
N ALA A 115 -2.34 3.87 -16.60
CA ALA A 115 -2.92 3.20 -17.77
C ALA A 115 -3.73 1.98 -17.31
N ASP A 116 -5.05 2.01 -17.55
CA ASP A 116 -6.00 1.01 -17.05
C ASP A 116 -5.74 -0.40 -17.57
N ASN A 117 -5.15 -0.52 -18.77
CA ASN A 117 -4.77 -1.81 -19.36
C ASN A 117 -3.61 -2.47 -18.59
N LEU A 118 -2.55 -1.72 -18.31
CA LEU A 118 -1.37 -2.21 -17.60
C LEU A 118 -1.68 -2.49 -16.13
N PHE A 119 -2.45 -1.61 -15.49
CA PHE A 119 -2.89 -1.84 -14.14
C PHE A 119 -3.90 -2.98 -14.07
N GLY A 120 -4.84 -3.10 -15.00
CA GLY A 120 -5.83 -4.17 -15.04
C GLY A 120 -5.21 -5.58 -15.05
N ASP A 121 -4.16 -5.80 -15.84
CA ASP A 121 -3.49 -7.10 -15.93
C ASP A 121 -2.66 -7.41 -14.68
N ILE A 122 -1.82 -6.46 -14.25
CA ILE A 122 -1.02 -6.59 -13.02
C ILE A 122 -1.93 -6.79 -11.81
N TRP A 123 -3.01 -6.02 -11.73
CA TRP A 123 -4.02 -6.09 -10.68
C TRP A 123 -4.82 -7.37 -10.77
N GLY A 124 -5.16 -7.84 -11.97
CA GLY A 124 -5.86 -9.09 -12.20
C GLY A 124 -5.09 -10.30 -11.70
N GLU A 125 -3.78 -10.37 -11.98
CA GLU A 125 -2.92 -11.44 -11.47
C GLU A 125 -2.70 -11.34 -9.96
N VAL A 126 -2.41 -10.13 -9.46
CA VAL A 126 -2.21 -9.87 -8.02
C VAL A 126 -3.48 -10.13 -7.22
N LEU A 127 -4.66 -9.71 -7.70
CA LEU A 127 -5.94 -10.04 -7.07
C LEU A 127 -6.24 -11.51 -7.13
N LYS A 128 -6.04 -12.19 -8.26
CA LYS A 128 -6.30 -13.64 -8.32
C LYS A 128 -5.42 -14.38 -7.32
N SER A 129 -4.15 -13.98 -7.19
CA SER A 129 -3.22 -14.55 -6.21
C SER A 129 -3.61 -14.19 -4.76
N SER A 130 -3.95 -12.94 -4.49
CA SER A 130 -4.39 -12.44 -3.18
C SER A 130 -5.75 -13.01 -2.75
N GLN A 131 -6.68 -13.19 -3.68
CA GLN A 131 -7.98 -13.83 -3.44
C GLN A 131 -7.78 -15.30 -3.09
N LYS A 132 -6.93 -16.03 -3.82
CA LYS A 132 -6.59 -17.43 -3.48
C LYS A 132 -5.90 -17.51 -2.13
N GLU A 133 -4.93 -16.63 -1.84
CA GLU A 133 -4.25 -16.55 -0.54
C GLU A 133 -5.23 -16.26 0.60
N ASN A 134 -6.11 -15.26 0.45
CA ASN A 134 -7.13 -14.90 1.44
C ASN A 134 -8.17 -16.00 1.62
N ARG A 135 -8.57 -16.69 0.54
CA ARG A 135 -9.48 -17.84 0.61
C ARG A 135 -8.85 -18.98 1.39
N VAL A 136 -7.58 -19.28 1.15
CA VAL A 136 -6.80 -20.24 1.94
C VAL A 136 -6.76 -19.82 3.40
N LEU A 137 -6.48 -18.55 3.69
CA LEU A 137 -6.43 -18.07 5.07
C LEU A 137 -7.77 -18.21 5.80
N LYS A 138 -8.86 -17.83 5.13
CA LYS A 138 -10.23 -17.96 5.66
C LYS A 138 -10.55 -19.41 6.01
N LEU A 139 -10.28 -20.34 5.10
CA LEU A 139 -10.53 -21.76 5.34
C LEU A 139 -9.63 -22.33 6.45
N LEU A 140 -8.39 -21.88 6.56
CA LEU A 140 -7.51 -22.29 7.68
C LEU A 140 -8.05 -21.82 9.03
N VAL A 141 -8.62 -20.61 9.08
CA VAL A 141 -9.27 -20.06 10.29
C VAL A 141 -10.56 -20.82 10.62
N GLU A 142 -11.31 -21.25 9.61
CA GLU A 142 -12.52 -22.08 9.76
C GLU A 142 -12.21 -23.54 10.18
N GLY A 143 -10.94 -23.89 10.38
CA GLY A 143 -10.51 -25.19 10.88
C GLY A 143 -10.25 -26.25 9.81
N TYR A 144 -10.34 -25.89 8.52
CA TYR A 144 -10.00 -26.83 7.44
C TYR A 144 -8.50 -27.12 7.42
N SER A 145 -8.15 -28.39 7.29
CA SER A 145 -6.77 -28.83 7.11
C SER A 145 -6.22 -28.42 5.72
N GLN A 146 -4.90 -28.31 5.60
CA GLN A 146 -4.26 -27.91 4.34
C GLN A 146 -4.58 -28.84 3.17
N SER A 147 -4.78 -30.14 3.43
CA SER A 147 -5.16 -31.13 2.43
C SER A 147 -6.61 -30.96 1.97
N GLN A 148 -7.54 -30.61 2.88
CA GLN A 148 -8.92 -30.28 2.52
C GLN A 148 -8.96 -29.00 1.67
N ILE A 149 -8.23 -27.96 2.07
CA ILE A 149 -8.15 -26.70 1.32
C ILE A 149 -7.55 -26.90 -0.07
N ALA A 150 -6.48 -27.71 -0.16
CA ALA A 150 -5.86 -28.07 -1.44
C ALA A 150 -6.88 -28.68 -2.41
N LYS A 151 -7.72 -29.60 -1.92
CA LYS A 151 -8.82 -30.20 -2.71
C LYS A 151 -9.89 -29.18 -3.07
N MET A 152 -10.37 -28.39 -2.10
CA MET A 152 -11.45 -27.41 -2.29
C MET A 152 -11.08 -26.31 -3.29
N LEU A 153 -9.81 -25.93 -3.37
CA LEU A 153 -9.33 -24.83 -4.21
C LEU A 153 -8.57 -25.30 -5.46
N HIS A 154 -8.47 -26.62 -5.69
CA HIS A 154 -7.66 -27.22 -6.75
C HIS A 154 -6.20 -26.71 -6.74
N LEU A 155 -5.60 -26.67 -5.56
CA LEU A 155 -4.22 -26.24 -5.33
C LEU A 155 -3.36 -27.42 -4.85
N SER A 156 -2.04 -27.31 -5.02
CA SER A 156 -1.13 -28.24 -4.35
C SER A 156 -1.07 -27.95 -2.85
N ILE A 157 -0.85 -28.98 -2.03
CA ILE A 157 -0.62 -28.82 -0.58
C ILE A 157 0.57 -27.87 -0.33
N LYS A 158 1.61 -27.93 -1.18
CA LYS A 158 2.77 -27.03 -1.13
C LYS A 158 2.37 -25.57 -1.31
N THR A 159 1.45 -25.29 -2.23
CA THR A 159 0.92 -23.94 -2.46
C THR A 159 0.14 -23.43 -1.25
N VAL A 160 -0.73 -24.25 -0.66
CA VAL A 160 -1.49 -23.91 0.55
C VAL A 160 -0.55 -23.62 1.72
N SER A 161 0.47 -24.45 1.93
CA SER A 161 1.53 -24.24 2.94
C SER A 161 2.29 -22.92 2.70
N GLY A 162 2.63 -22.64 1.43
CA GLY A 162 3.27 -21.39 1.03
C GLY A 162 2.43 -20.16 1.35
N TYR A 163 1.12 -20.21 1.08
CA TYR A 163 0.20 -19.12 1.44
C TYR A 163 0.06 -18.93 2.96
N LYS A 164 -0.02 -20.03 3.72
CA LYS A 164 -0.01 -19.99 5.19
C LYS A 164 1.25 -19.28 5.72
N ALA A 165 2.42 -19.67 5.23
CA ALA A 165 3.71 -19.08 5.65
C ALA A 165 3.81 -17.60 5.26
N LYS A 166 3.40 -17.23 4.04
CA LYS A 166 3.35 -15.84 3.58
C LYS A 166 2.46 -14.98 4.46
N ALA A 167 1.28 -15.47 4.82
CA ALA A 167 0.36 -14.71 5.66
C ALA A 167 0.87 -14.52 7.08
N VAL A 168 1.47 -15.55 7.69
CA VAL A 168 2.13 -15.46 9.01
C VAL A 168 3.19 -14.35 8.98
N LYS A 169 4.07 -14.35 7.98
CA LYS A 169 5.10 -13.32 7.80
C LYS A 169 4.51 -11.94 7.55
N ARG A 170 3.50 -11.83 6.67
CA ARG A 170 2.86 -10.55 6.31
C ARG A 170 2.21 -9.89 7.52
N HIS A 171 1.65 -10.67 8.42
CA HIS A 171 1.01 -10.16 9.64
C HIS A 171 1.94 -10.10 10.85
N GLY A 172 3.25 -10.33 10.67
CA GLY A 172 4.24 -10.23 11.76
C GLY A 172 4.09 -11.28 12.85
N ALA A 173 3.40 -12.39 12.57
CA ALA A 173 3.23 -13.49 13.51
C ALA A 173 4.41 -14.47 13.41
N ARG A 174 4.78 -15.11 14.52
CA ARG A 174 5.77 -16.19 14.58
C ARG A 174 5.24 -17.50 14.04
N ASN A 175 3.93 -17.72 14.19
CA ASN A 175 3.26 -18.92 13.69
C ASN A 175 1.78 -18.63 13.38
N PHE A 176 1.10 -19.62 12.80
CA PHE A 176 -0.30 -19.47 12.41
C PHE A 176 -1.27 -19.33 13.59
N ASN A 177 -0.96 -19.90 14.75
CA ASN A 177 -1.80 -19.74 15.94
C ASN A 177 -1.75 -18.31 16.45
N GLU A 178 -0.56 -17.69 16.44
CA GLU A 178 -0.42 -16.28 16.77
C GLU A 178 -1.13 -15.38 15.75
N LEU A 179 -1.07 -15.71 14.46
CA LEU A 179 -1.86 -15.04 13.44
C LEU A 179 -3.37 -15.16 13.70
N TYR A 180 -3.84 -16.35 14.07
CA TYR A 180 -5.24 -16.60 14.41
C TYR A 180 -5.67 -15.73 15.60
N MET A 181 -4.88 -15.70 16.66
CA MET A 181 -5.14 -14.84 17.83
C MET A 181 -5.11 -13.35 17.49
N LEU A 182 -4.19 -12.88 16.64
CA LEU A 182 -4.12 -11.48 16.23
C LEU A 182 -5.34 -11.03 15.42
N LYS A 183 -5.94 -11.93 14.62
CA LYS A 183 -7.12 -11.59 13.81
C LYS A 183 -8.45 -11.74 14.54
N PHE A 184 -8.55 -12.64 15.53
CA PHE A 184 -9.83 -13.02 16.14
C PHE A 184 -9.85 -12.95 17.67
N GLY A 185 -8.71 -12.70 18.32
CA GLY A 185 -8.62 -12.54 19.77
C GLY A 185 -9.33 -11.30 20.32
N ASN A 186 -9.65 -10.32 19.46
CA ASN A 186 -10.42 -9.12 19.83
C ASN A 186 -11.94 -9.25 19.57
N THR A 187 -12.42 -10.39 19.06
CA THR A 187 -13.83 -10.56 18.66
C THR A 187 -14.65 -11.42 19.62
N HIS A 188 -14.04 -11.91 20.70
CA HIS A 188 -14.70 -12.76 21.72
C HIS A 188 -14.79 -12.13 23.11
N VAL A 189 -14.60 -10.81 23.22
CA VAL A 189 -14.92 -10.05 24.45
C VAL A 189 -16.04 -9.06 24.12
N GLN A 190 -17.27 -9.56 24.03
CA GLN A 190 -18.52 -8.88 24.35
C GLN A 190 -19.54 -9.93 24.76
#